data_AF-A0A960STT2-F1
#
_entry.id   AF-A0A960STT2-F1
#
_cell.length_a   1.000
_cell.length_b   1.000
_cell.length_c   1.000
_cell.angle_alpha   90.00
_cell.angle_beta   90.00
_cell.angle_gamma   90.00
#
_symmetry.space_group_name_H-M   'P 1'
#
loop_
_entity.id
_entity.type
_entity.pdbx_description
1 polymer ?
#
loop_
_entity_poly.entity_id
_entity_poly.type
_entity_poly.pdbx_seq_one_letter_code
_entity_poly.pdbx_strand_id
1 'polypeptide(L)'
;MTRGTNGSMGALGAALIGIGGMVGGGIFAVLGTAVSLAGGGTPLAFALAGVVALLTCYAYVKLSCRYPEAGGTALFLDKAFGANLFTGGLNLTLWLSYLVTIALYASAFASYGMTFFSHHSGWLKHLLICLAILLPTAINLLNASLVSRSESYIVIGKLLLLGVVIVAGMFHLDAARLEPPSWKPPGSLVVGGMVIFVAYEGFEL
;
A
#
# COMPACT_ATOMS: atom_id res chain seq x y z
N MET A 1 15.29 -26.61 -11.86
CA MET A 1 13.82 -26.55 -12.07
C MET A 1 13.19 -27.75 -11.36
N THR A 2 11.98 -27.55 -10.80
CA THR A 2 11.12 -28.49 -10.03
C THR A 2 11.62 -29.02 -8.68
N ARG A 3 11.29 -28.27 -7.61
CA ARG A 3 10.89 -28.83 -6.31
C ARG A 3 9.96 -27.83 -5.62
N GLY A 4 8.67 -27.91 -5.94
CA GLY A 4 7.62 -27.28 -5.14
C GLY A 4 7.44 -28.09 -3.87
N THR A 5 7.95 -27.60 -2.75
CA THR A 5 7.52 -28.02 -1.43
C THR A 5 6.18 -27.32 -1.15
N ASN A 6 5.22 -28.04 -0.56
CA ASN A 6 3.84 -27.62 -0.29
C ASN A 6 3.72 -26.48 0.76
N GLY A 7 4.37 -25.35 0.53
CA GLY A 7 4.34 -24.19 1.41
C GLY A 7 5.14 -22.96 0.95
N SER A 8 5.85 -23.01 -0.19
CA SER A 8 6.53 -21.84 -0.72
C SER A 8 5.64 -21.02 -1.67
N MET A 9 5.55 -19.72 -1.40
CA MET A 9 4.84 -18.79 -2.27
C MET A 9 5.62 -18.61 -3.58
N GLY A 10 4.95 -18.83 -4.72
CA GLY A 10 5.57 -18.58 -6.02
C GLY A 10 5.79 -17.08 -6.25
N ALA A 11 6.72 -16.72 -7.14
CA ALA A 11 7.04 -15.32 -7.46
C ALA A 11 5.81 -14.50 -7.89
N LEU A 12 4.88 -15.12 -8.62
CA LEU A 12 3.62 -14.48 -9.00
C LEU A 12 2.70 -14.24 -7.80
N GLY A 13 2.66 -15.16 -6.84
CA GLY A 13 1.92 -14.97 -5.59
C GLY A 13 2.48 -13.80 -4.78
N ALA A 14 3.80 -13.74 -4.62
CA ALA A 14 4.47 -12.63 -3.95
C ALA A 14 4.21 -11.28 -4.65
N ALA A 15 4.29 -11.26 -5.99
CA ALA A 15 3.97 -10.05 -6.76
C ALA A 15 2.51 -9.61 -6.57
N LEU A 16 1.56 -10.56 -6.51
CA LEU A 16 0.15 -10.24 -6.28
C LEU A 16 -0.10 -9.67 -4.88
N ILE A 17 0.61 -10.13 -3.85
CA ILE A 17 0.54 -9.56 -2.49
C ILE A 17 1.07 -8.12 -2.50
N GLY A 18 2.25 -7.89 -3.10
CA GLY A 18 2.82 -6.56 -3.22
C GLY A 18 1.89 -5.59 -3.97
N ILE A 19 1.38 -5.99 -5.14
CA ILE A 19 0.38 -5.21 -5.90
C ILE A 19 -0.91 -5.02 -5.08
N GLY A 20 -1.28 -6.03 -4.30
CA GLY A 20 -2.38 -6.00 -3.36
C GLY A 20 -2.27 -4.85 -2.37
N GLY A 21 -1.17 -4.79 -1.62
CA GLY A 21 -0.89 -3.69 -0.69
C GLY A 21 -0.84 -2.33 -1.41
N MET A 22 -0.10 -2.24 -2.51
CA MET A 22 0.08 -1.00 -3.28
C MET A 22 -1.23 -0.39 -3.75
N VAL A 23 -2.13 -1.19 -4.33
CA VAL A 23 -3.44 -0.70 -4.81
C VAL A 23 -4.37 -0.40 -3.64
N GLY A 24 -4.33 -1.19 -2.57
CA GLY A 24 -5.13 -0.97 -1.36
C GLY A 24 -4.82 0.38 -0.71
N GLY A 25 -3.56 0.57 -0.33
CA GLY A 25 -3.11 1.82 0.30
C GLY A 25 -3.09 3.00 -0.65
N GLY A 26 -2.44 2.84 -1.80
CA GLY A 26 -2.22 3.92 -2.75
C GLY A 26 -3.49 4.48 -3.35
N ILE A 27 -4.29 3.60 -3.96
CA ILE A 27 -5.47 4.02 -4.74
C ILE A 27 -6.67 4.24 -3.84
N PHE A 28 -6.97 3.32 -2.93
CA PHE A 28 -8.19 3.43 -2.15
C PHE A 28 -8.04 4.26 -0.88
N ALA A 29 -6.88 4.24 -0.20
CA ALA A 29 -6.71 4.98 1.05
C ALA A 29 -6.21 6.42 0.87
N VAL A 30 -5.22 6.66 -0.01
CA VAL A 30 -4.52 7.98 -0.05
C VAL A 30 -4.70 8.78 -1.34
N LEU A 31 -5.22 8.21 -2.43
CA LEU A 31 -5.38 8.92 -3.71
C LEU A 31 -6.21 10.20 -3.57
N GLY A 32 -7.32 10.17 -2.83
CA GLY A 32 -8.17 11.36 -2.63
C GLY A 32 -7.41 12.50 -1.94
N THR A 33 -6.60 12.18 -0.92
CA THR A 33 -5.73 13.13 -0.23
C THR A 33 -4.62 13.64 -1.15
N ALA A 34 -4.05 12.78 -1.98
CA ALA A 34 -3.05 13.19 -2.95
C ALA A 34 -3.62 14.15 -4.00
N VAL A 35 -4.84 13.90 -4.49
CA VAL A 35 -5.55 14.79 -5.42
C VAL A 35 -5.88 16.13 -4.77
N SER A 36 -6.28 16.15 -3.50
CA SER A 36 -6.56 17.41 -2.80
C SER A 36 -5.29 18.27 -2.60
N LEU A 37 -4.13 17.62 -2.42
CA LEU A 37 -2.83 18.27 -2.21
C LEU A 37 -2.11 18.66 -3.51
N ALA A 38 -2.26 17.88 -4.59
CA ALA A 38 -1.54 18.09 -5.85
C ALA A 38 -2.40 18.66 -6.99
N GLY A 39 -3.73 18.55 -6.90
CA GLY A 39 -4.66 19.00 -7.95
C GLY A 39 -4.41 18.26 -9.28
N GLY A 40 -4.40 18.99 -10.39
CA GLY A 40 -4.06 18.40 -11.70
C GLY A 40 -2.63 17.85 -11.79
N GLY A 41 -1.76 18.21 -10.84
CA GLY A 41 -0.36 17.73 -10.76
C GLY A 41 -0.21 16.34 -10.12
N THR A 42 -1.29 15.68 -9.70
CA THR A 42 -1.24 14.35 -9.08
C THR A 42 -0.43 13.31 -9.89
N PRO A 43 -0.54 13.21 -11.23
CA PRO A 43 0.29 12.27 -12.01
C PRO A 43 1.79 12.53 -11.85
N LEU A 44 2.21 13.81 -11.78
CA LEU A 44 3.60 14.18 -11.55
C LEU A 44 4.04 13.80 -10.12
N ALA A 45 3.17 14.02 -9.12
CA ALA A 45 3.44 13.58 -7.75
C ALA A 45 3.63 12.05 -7.64
N PHE A 46 2.81 11.26 -8.37
CA PHE A 46 3.00 9.81 -8.51
C PHE A 46 4.34 9.47 -9.17
N ALA A 47 4.70 10.14 -10.26
CA ALA A 47 5.96 9.89 -10.94
C ALA A 47 7.18 10.16 -10.05
N LEU A 48 7.18 11.28 -9.31
CA LEU A 48 8.25 11.64 -8.38
C LEU A 48 8.38 10.62 -7.23
N ALA A 49 7.25 10.23 -6.62
CA ALA A 49 7.24 9.17 -5.61
C ALA A 49 7.74 7.83 -6.17
N GLY A 50 7.35 7.49 -7.40
CA GLY A 50 7.79 6.30 -8.10
C GLY A 50 9.30 6.26 -8.37
N VAL A 51 9.92 7.40 -8.71
CA VAL A 51 11.39 7.48 -8.85
C VAL A 51 12.08 7.13 -7.53
N VAL A 52 11.62 7.70 -6.41
CA VAL A 52 12.15 7.37 -5.08
C VAL A 52 11.95 5.88 -4.77
N ALA A 53 10.76 5.35 -5.06
CA ALA A 53 10.45 3.94 -4.84
C ALA A 53 11.34 3.00 -5.68
N LEU A 54 11.66 3.36 -6.93
CA LEU A 54 12.57 2.59 -7.79
C LEU A 54 14.00 2.56 -7.23
N LEU A 55 14.50 3.68 -6.72
CA LEU A 55 15.80 3.74 -6.06
C LEU A 55 15.84 2.85 -4.81
N THR A 56 14.77 2.89 -4.00
CA THR A 56 14.62 2.01 -2.83
C THR A 56 14.55 0.54 -3.24
N CYS A 57 13.74 0.21 -4.24
CA CYS A 57 13.58 -1.15 -4.76
C CYS A 57 14.91 -1.70 -5.29
N TYR A 58 15.72 -0.89 -5.97
CA TYR A 58 17.04 -1.30 -6.42
C TYR A 58 17.96 -1.70 -5.25
N ALA A 59 17.95 -0.94 -4.16
CA ALA A 59 18.69 -1.29 -2.95
C ALA A 59 18.17 -2.59 -2.31
N TYR A 60 16.84 -2.75 -2.22
CA TYR A 60 16.20 -3.98 -1.71
C TYR A 60 16.58 -5.19 -2.54
N VAL A 61 16.52 -5.12 -3.87
CA VAL A 61 16.91 -6.24 -4.75
C VAL A 61 18.35 -6.67 -4.48
N LYS A 62 19.30 -5.72 -4.39
CA LYS A 62 20.70 -6.04 -4.09
C LYS A 62 20.88 -6.69 -2.72
N LEU A 63 20.19 -6.18 -1.71
CA LEU A 63 20.27 -6.71 -0.34
C LEU A 63 19.63 -8.09 -0.23
N SER A 64 18.44 -8.29 -0.81
CA SER A 64 17.74 -9.58 -0.84
C SER A 64 18.55 -10.66 -1.57
N CYS A 65 19.25 -10.32 -2.66
CA CYS A 65 20.17 -11.25 -3.32
C CYS A 65 21.42 -11.56 -2.49
N ARG A 66 21.90 -10.60 -1.68
CA ARG A 66 23.09 -10.77 -0.84
C ARG A 66 22.80 -11.55 0.44
N TYR A 67 21.61 -11.35 1.01
CA TYR A 67 21.15 -11.91 2.29
C TYR A 67 19.80 -12.63 2.09
N PRO A 68 19.79 -13.85 1.52
CA PRO A 68 18.57 -14.61 1.25
C PRO A 68 18.06 -15.34 2.51
N GLU A 69 18.03 -14.63 3.63
CA GLU A 69 17.57 -15.14 4.93
C GLU A 69 16.17 -14.54 5.23
N ALA A 70 15.36 -15.24 6.03
CA ALA A 70 14.08 -14.72 6.48
C ALA A 70 14.32 -13.59 7.50
N GLY A 71 13.76 -12.40 7.25
CA GLY A 71 13.90 -11.25 8.16
C GLY A 71 13.72 -9.88 7.50
N GLY A 72 13.69 -9.81 6.17
CA GLY A 72 13.36 -8.60 5.42
C GLY A 72 14.24 -7.40 5.79
N THR A 73 13.63 -6.22 5.87
CA THR A 73 14.31 -4.95 6.15
C THR A 73 15.05 -4.95 7.48
N ALA A 74 14.48 -5.58 8.52
CA ALA A 74 15.09 -5.64 9.84
C ALA A 74 16.43 -6.39 9.81
N LEU A 75 16.50 -7.49 9.04
CA LEU A 75 17.74 -8.22 8.83
C LEU A 75 18.80 -7.34 8.13
N PHE A 76 18.41 -6.55 7.14
CA PHE A 76 19.37 -5.68 6.44
C PHE A 76 19.98 -4.65 7.39
N LEU A 77 19.17 -4.10 8.30
CA LEU A 77 19.64 -3.19 9.34
C LEU A 77 20.58 -3.90 10.32
N ASP A 78 20.24 -5.11 10.75
CA ASP A 78 21.09 -5.91 11.65
C ASP A 78 22.43 -6.27 11.01
N LYS A 79 22.45 -6.64 9.73
CA LYS A 79 23.69 -6.95 8.99
C LYS A 79 24.54 -5.70 8.71
N ALA A 80 23.90 -4.55 8.53
CA ALA A 80 24.61 -3.30 8.22
C ALA A 80 25.19 -2.62 9.46
N PHE A 81 24.44 -2.59 10.57
CA PHE A 81 24.78 -1.80 11.75
C PHE A 81 25.07 -2.65 13.01
N GLY A 82 24.83 -3.96 12.96
CA GLY A 82 25.00 -4.86 14.10
C GLY A 82 23.89 -4.72 15.16
N ALA A 83 23.94 -5.59 16.17
CA ALA A 83 22.97 -5.60 17.26
C ALA A 83 23.29 -4.51 18.31
N ASN A 84 22.61 -3.37 18.22
CA ASN A 84 22.75 -2.26 19.17
C ASN A 84 21.45 -1.46 19.29
N LEU A 85 21.42 -0.48 20.20
CA LEU A 85 20.24 0.34 20.47
C LEU A 85 19.77 1.14 19.25
N PHE A 86 20.69 1.59 18.40
CA PHE A 86 20.36 2.34 17.18
C PHE A 86 19.61 1.45 16.18
N THR A 87 20.14 0.27 15.88
CA THR A 87 19.49 -0.72 15.00
C THR A 87 18.15 -1.17 15.58
N GLY A 88 18.08 -1.42 16.90
CA GLY A 88 16.83 -1.74 17.59
C GLY A 88 15.78 -0.64 17.47
N GLY A 89 16.18 0.63 17.54
CA GLY A 89 15.30 1.78 17.34
C GLY A 89 14.76 1.88 15.91
N LEU A 90 15.58 1.59 14.90
CA LEU A 90 15.13 1.55 13.50
C LEU A 90 14.16 0.39 13.25
N ASN A 91 14.44 -0.80 13.78
CA ASN A 91 13.54 -1.94 13.70
C ASN A 91 12.21 -1.68 14.42
N LEU A 92 12.23 -0.98 15.56
CA LEU A 92 11.01 -0.56 16.25
C LEU A 92 10.21 0.46 15.41
N THR A 93 10.90 1.39 14.74
CA THR A 93 10.26 2.37 13.85
C THR A 93 9.56 1.69 12.67
N LEU A 94 10.22 0.68 12.07
CA LEU A 94 9.63 -0.18 11.04
C LEU A 94 8.39 -0.93 11.57
N TRP A 95 8.46 -1.46 12.79
CA TRP A 95 7.29 -2.10 13.39
C TRP A 95 6.12 -1.13 13.62
N LEU A 96 6.42 0.09 14.08
CA LEU A 96 5.43 1.15 14.27
C LEU A 96 4.81 1.60 12.93
N SER A 97 5.55 1.61 11.82
CA SER A 97 4.97 1.97 10.52
C SER A 97 3.88 1.01 10.09
N TYR A 98 4.01 -0.30 10.38
CA TYR A 98 2.92 -1.24 10.10
C TYR A 98 1.65 -0.96 10.90
N LEU A 99 1.76 -0.50 12.15
CA LEU A 99 0.59 -0.10 12.94
C LEU A 99 -0.13 1.09 12.31
N VAL A 100 0.64 2.06 11.80
CA VAL A 100 0.08 3.21 11.06
C VAL A 100 -0.60 2.75 9.77
N THR A 101 0.01 1.83 9.02
CA THR A 101 -0.57 1.29 7.79
C THR A 101 -1.87 0.50 8.05
N ILE A 102 -1.93 -0.30 9.11
CA ILE A 102 -3.17 -0.99 9.53
C ILE A 102 -4.27 0.04 9.86
N ALA A 103 -3.94 1.08 10.62
CA ALA A 103 -4.89 2.14 10.96
C ALA A 103 -5.38 2.90 9.72
N LEU A 104 -4.48 3.19 8.78
CA LEU A 104 -4.81 3.83 7.50
C LEU A 104 -5.81 2.98 6.70
N TYR A 105 -5.55 1.67 6.55
CA TYR A 105 -6.42 0.78 5.78
C TYR A 105 -7.77 0.56 6.46
N ALA A 106 -7.81 0.42 7.78
CA ALA A 106 -9.05 0.29 8.54
C ALA A 106 -9.90 1.57 8.43
N SER A 107 -9.28 2.75 8.49
CA SER A 107 -9.95 4.04 8.30
C SER A 107 -10.50 4.21 6.89
N ALA A 108 -9.74 3.80 5.86
CA ALA A 108 -10.20 3.80 4.48
C ALA A 108 -11.39 2.86 4.28
N PHE A 109 -11.29 1.62 4.79
CA PHE A 109 -12.38 0.65 4.76
C PHE A 109 -13.67 1.21 5.38
N ALA A 110 -13.56 1.79 6.58
CA ALA A 110 -14.71 2.40 7.23
C ALA A 110 -15.28 3.58 6.43
N SER A 111 -14.43 4.40 5.82
CA SER A 111 -14.87 5.56 5.04
C SER A 111 -15.68 5.15 3.80
N TYR A 112 -15.28 4.09 3.09
CA TYR A 112 -16.12 3.50 2.04
C TYR A 112 -17.33 2.78 2.61
N GLY A 113 -17.18 2.04 3.71
CA GLY A 113 -18.28 1.31 4.35
C GLY A 113 -19.44 2.21 4.77
N MET A 114 -19.13 3.42 5.24
CA MET A 114 -20.14 4.42 5.62
C MET A 114 -21.03 4.84 4.45
N THR A 115 -20.59 4.76 3.19
CA THR A 115 -21.41 5.17 2.04
C THR A 115 -22.61 4.27 1.80
N PHE A 116 -22.64 3.06 2.41
CA PHE A 116 -23.78 2.15 2.34
C PHE A 116 -24.88 2.47 3.36
N PHE A 117 -24.62 3.39 4.30
CA PHE A 117 -25.55 3.73 5.36
C PHE A 117 -26.04 5.17 5.18
N SER A 118 -27.35 5.39 5.32
CA SER A 118 -27.93 6.73 5.25
C SER A 118 -27.59 7.57 6.49
N HIS A 119 -27.47 6.93 7.66
CA HIS A 119 -27.19 7.62 8.93
C HIS A 119 -25.70 7.58 9.27
N HIS A 120 -25.08 8.76 9.32
CA HIS A 120 -23.65 8.90 9.57
C HIS A 120 -23.40 9.18 11.05
N SER A 121 -23.11 8.13 11.83
CA SER A 121 -22.73 8.24 13.24
C SER A 121 -21.25 7.90 13.45
N GLY A 122 -20.57 8.64 14.33
CA GLY A 122 -19.19 8.35 14.72
C GLY A 122 -19.03 6.95 15.34
N TRP A 123 -20.05 6.46 16.05
CA TRP A 123 -20.07 5.11 16.59
C TRP A 123 -20.03 4.05 15.48
N LEU A 124 -20.83 4.23 14.42
CA LEU A 124 -20.86 3.30 13.29
C LEU A 124 -19.51 3.29 12.56
N LYS A 125 -18.88 4.45 12.37
CA LYS A 125 -17.53 4.53 11.79
C LYS A 125 -16.52 3.74 12.63
N HIS A 126 -16.51 3.93 13.95
CA HIS A 126 -15.61 3.20 14.85
C HIS A 126 -15.88 1.69 14.83
N LEU A 127 -17.15 1.27 14.76
CA LEU A 127 -17.53 -0.13 14.60
C LEU A 127 -16.93 -0.74 13.32
N LEU A 128 -17.04 -0.04 12.19
CA LEU A 128 -16.48 -0.49 10.91
C LEU A 128 -14.95 -0.56 10.95
N ILE A 129 -14.27 0.38 11.61
CA ILE A 129 -12.81 0.33 11.82
C ILE A 129 -12.44 -0.91 12.64
N CYS A 130 -13.13 -1.15 13.76
CA CYS A 130 -12.89 -2.33 14.59
C CYS A 130 -13.11 -3.63 13.81
N LEU A 131 -14.16 -3.71 13.00
CA LEU A 131 -14.44 -4.87 12.16
C LEU A 131 -13.33 -5.10 11.13
N ALA A 132 -12.83 -4.04 10.48
CA ALA A 132 -11.75 -4.11 9.50
C ALA A 132 -10.43 -4.65 10.06
N ILE A 133 -10.22 -4.56 11.39
CA ILE A 133 -9.02 -5.08 12.05
C ILE A 133 -9.29 -6.46 12.64
N LEU A 134 -10.35 -6.60 13.43
CA LEU A 134 -10.62 -7.81 14.22
C LEU A 134 -11.02 -9.00 13.35
N LEU A 135 -11.79 -8.78 12.27
CA LEU A 135 -12.23 -9.86 11.40
C LEU A 135 -11.07 -10.49 10.62
N PRO A 136 -10.20 -9.73 9.92
CA PRO A 136 -9.02 -10.31 9.29
C PRO A 136 -8.06 -10.94 10.31
N THR A 137 -7.93 -10.36 11.50
CA THR A 137 -7.12 -10.92 12.59
C THR A 137 -7.66 -12.29 13.03
N ALA A 138 -8.97 -12.42 13.26
CA ALA A 138 -9.59 -13.68 13.64
C ALA A 138 -9.43 -14.75 12.55
N ILE A 139 -9.62 -14.38 11.27
CA ILE A 139 -9.42 -15.30 10.14
C ILE A 139 -7.96 -15.77 10.06
N ASN A 140 -7.00 -14.85 10.25
CA ASN A 140 -5.58 -15.19 10.23
C ASN A 140 -5.20 -16.15 11.36
N LEU A 141 -5.70 -15.91 12.58
CA LEU A 141 -5.48 -16.78 13.74
C LEU A 141 -6.06 -18.19 13.56
N LEU A 142 -7.14 -18.33 12.79
CA LEU A 142 -7.73 -19.63 12.47
C LEU A 142 -6.99 -20.34 11.34
N ASN A 143 -6.73 -19.64 10.23
CA ASN A 143 -6.01 -20.19 9.08
C ASN A 143 -5.44 -19.10 8.16
N ALA A 144 -4.14 -18.79 8.34
CA ALA A 144 -3.40 -17.85 7.51
C ALA A 144 -3.41 -18.19 6.00
N SER A 145 -3.49 -19.48 5.64
CA SER A 145 -3.52 -19.89 4.22
C SER A 145 -4.80 -19.50 3.50
N LEU A 146 -5.92 -19.37 4.23
CA LEU A 146 -7.18 -18.87 3.65
C LEU A 146 -7.09 -17.40 3.29
N VAL A 147 -6.41 -16.60 4.13
CA VAL A 147 -6.18 -15.17 3.87
C VAL A 147 -5.36 -15.00 2.59
N SER A 148 -4.22 -15.68 2.49
CA SER A 148 -3.32 -15.59 1.33
C SER A 148 -3.97 -16.04 0.01
N ARG A 149 -4.79 -17.12 0.03
CA ARG A 149 -5.55 -17.54 -1.16
C ARG A 149 -6.63 -16.54 -1.56
N SER A 150 -7.36 -16.02 -0.59
CA SER A 150 -8.42 -15.03 -0.83
C SER A 150 -7.86 -13.74 -1.40
N GLU A 151 -6.67 -13.33 -0.93
CA GLU A 151 -5.97 -12.14 -1.39
C GLU A 151 -5.73 -12.17 -2.90
N SER A 152 -5.21 -13.27 -3.44
CA SER A 152 -4.94 -13.38 -4.89
C SER A 152 -6.19 -13.11 -5.73
N TYR A 153 -7.35 -13.66 -5.34
CA TYR A 153 -8.62 -13.42 -6.04
C TYR A 153 -9.10 -11.98 -5.89
N ILE A 154 -8.99 -11.40 -4.70
CA ILE A 154 -9.39 -10.01 -4.42
C ILE A 154 -8.54 -9.04 -5.26
N VAL A 155 -7.23 -9.30 -5.36
CA VAL A 155 -6.31 -8.47 -6.16
C VAL A 155 -6.67 -8.50 -7.63
N ILE A 156 -6.93 -9.69 -8.19
CA ILE A 156 -7.36 -9.78 -9.60
C ILE A 156 -8.68 -9.04 -9.80
N GLY A 157 -9.66 -9.25 -8.91
CA GLY A 157 -10.96 -8.59 -8.99
C GLY A 157 -10.87 -7.06 -8.96
N LYS A 158 -10.09 -6.49 -8.03
CA LYS A 158 -9.94 -5.03 -7.94
C LYS A 158 -9.14 -4.44 -9.10
N LEU A 159 -8.17 -5.16 -9.66
CA LEU A 159 -7.45 -4.71 -10.86
C LEU A 159 -8.36 -4.68 -12.08
N LEU A 160 -9.25 -5.66 -12.23
CA LEU A 160 -10.28 -5.65 -13.28
C LEU A 160 -11.23 -4.46 -13.11
N LEU A 161 -11.71 -4.22 -11.89
CA LEU A 161 -12.57 -3.08 -11.60
C LEU A 161 -11.86 -1.75 -11.92
N LEU A 162 -10.61 -1.60 -11.52
CA LEU A 162 -9.82 -0.40 -11.83
C LEU A 162 -9.61 -0.24 -13.35
N GLY A 163 -9.39 -1.34 -14.07
CA GLY A 163 -9.32 -1.34 -15.53
C GLY A 163 -10.61 -0.81 -16.18
N VAL A 164 -11.78 -1.24 -15.67
CA VAL A 164 -13.08 -0.71 -16.11
C VAL A 164 -13.20 0.78 -15.83
N VAL A 165 -12.81 1.23 -14.63
CA VAL A 165 -12.84 2.66 -14.27
C VAL A 165 -11.93 3.49 -15.19
N ILE A 166 -10.73 3.00 -15.50
CA ILE A 166 -9.80 3.67 -16.42
C ILE A 166 -10.42 3.79 -17.82
N VAL A 167 -10.93 2.68 -18.38
CA VAL A 167 -11.54 2.69 -19.72
C VAL A 167 -12.76 3.60 -19.78
N ALA A 168 -13.66 3.53 -18.80
CA ALA A 168 -14.83 4.41 -18.73
C ALA A 168 -14.44 5.89 -18.54
N GLY A 169 -13.41 6.15 -17.72
CA GLY A 169 -12.88 7.48 -17.45
C GLY A 169 -12.21 8.14 -18.66
N MET A 170 -11.57 7.36 -19.53
CA MET A 170 -10.94 7.87 -20.76
C MET A 170 -11.94 8.58 -21.68
N PHE A 171 -13.19 8.12 -21.73
CA PHE A 171 -14.25 8.77 -22.54
C PHE A 171 -14.77 10.09 -21.94
N HIS A 172 -14.45 10.39 -20.68
CA HIS A 172 -14.88 11.58 -19.97
C HIS A 172 -13.70 12.46 -19.54
N LEU A 173 -12.53 12.27 -20.16
CA LEU A 173 -11.32 12.98 -19.79
C LEU A 173 -11.39 14.45 -20.21
N ASP A 174 -11.30 15.34 -19.23
CA ASP A 174 -11.14 16.78 -19.42
C ASP A 174 -9.66 17.15 -19.23
N ALA A 175 -8.94 17.28 -20.36
CA ALA A 175 -7.50 17.53 -20.36
C ALA A 175 -7.13 18.85 -19.68
N ALA A 176 -8.02 19.85 -19.66
CA ALA A 176 -7.78 21.13 -19.01
C ALA A 176 -7.54 20.97 -17.49
N ARG A 177 -8.08 19.91 -16.86
CA ARG A 177 -7.88 19.59 -15.44
C ARG A 177 -6.50 19.01 -15.11
N LEU A 178 -5.68 18.71 -16.13
CA LEU A 178 -4.32 18.23 -15.96
C LEU A 178 -3.28 19.31 -16.29
N GLU A 179 -3.70 20.46 -16.84
CA GLU A 179 -2.81 21.53 -17.21
C GLU A 179 -2.22 22.26 -15.98
N PRO A 180 -1.02 22.85 -16.07
CA PRO A 180 -0.37 23.55 -14.96
C PRO A 180 -1.23 24.56 -14.18
N PRO A 181 -2.20 25.29 -14.77
CA PRO A 181 -3.08 26.18 -14.02
C PRO A 181 -3.95 25.47 -12.95
N SER A 182 -4.20 24.17 -13.12
CA SER A 182 -4.96 23.34 -12.17
C SER A 182 -4.10 22.72 -11.07
N TRP A 183 -2.77 22.95 -11.11
CA TRP A 183 -1.84 22.36 -10.17
C TRP A 183 -1.80 23.16 -8.87
N LYS A 184 -1.59 22.45 -7.76
CA LYS A 184 -1.31 23.09 -6.48
C LYS A 184 0.14 23.60 -6.43
N PRO A 185 0.47 24.52 -5.51
CA PRO A 185 1.83 25.05 -5.37
C PRO A 185 2.86 23.92 -5.22
N PRO A 186 4.12 24.11 -5.67
CA PRO A 186 5.14 23.05 -5.67
C PRO A 186 5.36 22.37 -4.31
N GLY A 187 5.25 23.11 -3.20
CA GLY A 187 5.35 22.53 -1.86
C GLY A 187 4.25 21.50 -1.57
N SER A 188 3.00 21.80 -1.94
CA SER A 188 1.88 20.87 -1.77
C SER A 188 1.98 19.68 -2.73
N LEU A 189 2.55 19.86 -3.92
CA LEU A 189 2.85 18.77 -4.85
C LEU A 189 3.83 17.75 -4.23
N VAL A 190 4.89 18.23 -3.58
CA VAL A 190 5.87 17.38 -2.90
C VAL A 190 5.23 16.63 -1.74
N VAL A 191 4.42 17.30 -0.91
CA VAL A 191 3.67 16.65 0.18
C VAL A 191 2.69 15.60 -0.38
N GLY A 192 2.01 15.90 -1.49
CA GLY A 192 1.18 14.93 -2.19
C GLY A 192 1.97 13.70 -2.64
N GLY A 193 3.19 13.89 -3.17
CA GLY A 193 4.10 12.81 -3.52
C GLY A 193 4.53 11.97 -2.31
N MET A 194 4.82 12.61 -1.17
CA MET A 194 5.13 11.92 0.08
C MET A 194 3.95 11.07 0.57
N VAL A 195 2.71 11.59 0.49
CA VAL A 195 1.50 10.84 0.83
C VAL A 195 1.28 9.67 -0.12
N ILE A 196 1.53 9.84 -1.42
CA ILE A 196 1.45 8.78 -2.42
C ILE A 196 2.53 7.72 -2.21
N PHE A 197 3.64 8.00 -1.54
CA PHE A 197 4.72 7.02 -1.38
C PHE A 197 4.24 5.70 -0.74
N VAL A 198 3.23 5.75 0.12
CA VAL A 198 2.48 4.57 0.63
C VAL A 198 2.01 3.62 -0.48
N ALA A 199 1.65 4.16 -1.65
CA ALA A 199 1.24 3.38 -2.82
C ALA A 199 2.33 2.45 -3.36
N TYR A 200 3.59 2.65 -2.96
CA TYR A 200 4.73 1.85 -3.42
C TYR A 200 5.27 0.91 -2.34
N GLU A 201 4.65 0.80 -1.17
CA GLU A 201 5.17 -0.01 -0.04
C GLU A 201 5.23 -1.53 -0.31
N GLY A 202 4.60 -2.03 -1.38
CA GLY A 202 4.56 -3.47 -1.67
C GLY A 202 5.89 -4.12 -2.06
N PHE A 203 7.01 -3.39 -2.11
CA PHE A 203 8.35 -4.01 -2.20
C PHE A 203 8.79 -4.64 -0.87
N GLU A 204 8.10 -4.31 0.21
CA GLU A 204 8.44 -4.70 1.59
C GLU A 204 7.56 -5.85 2.11
N LEU A 205 6.37 -6.04 1.51
CA LEU A 205 5.39 -7.09 1.79
C LEU A 205 5.79 -8.45 1.17
#